data_AF-A0A7V5V695-F1
#
_entry.id   AF-A0A7V5V695-F1
#
_cell.length_a   1.000
_cell.length_b   1.000
_cell.length_c   1.000
_cell.angle_alpha   90.00
_cell.angle_beta   90.00
_cell.angle_gamma   90.00
#
_symmetry.space_group_name_H-M   'P 1'
#
loop_
_entity.id
_entity.type
_entity.pdbx_description
1 polymer ?
#
loop_
_entity_poly.entity_id
_entity_poly.type
_entity_poly.pdbx_seq_one_letter_code
_entity_poly.pdbx_strand_id
1 'polypeptide(L)'
;MFSLALLWIFWCVLHSLLIAVPVNTRIREKGGFLQGAYRLFYVFFSTATLIPIIWYQYSLPQKLLFSFHGWWHLPQFFLLTYALVLFWYGKKNYDMKYFLGISQWQRYREGKAAHSLPFSCSGVLRYVRHPWYSGGMALLWAVGPITDLSLLTKIILSLYLVAGTLLEEHKLRRELGDIYVRYCGLVPMLIPWKGKVVFTKEQM
;
A
#
# COMPACT_ATOMS: atom_id res chain seq x y z
N MET A 1 -1.22 -19.16 -18.22
CA MET A 1 -0.29 -18.07 -17.91
C MET A 1 -0.74 -16.72 -18.48
N PHE A 2 -0.90 -16.56 -19.80
CA PHE A 2 -1.29 -15.28 -20.42
C PHE A 2 -2.62 -14.71 -19.90
N SER A 3 -3.68 -15.51 -19.86
CA SER A 3 -4.99 -15.08 -19.34
C SER A 3 -4.92 -14.63 -17.88
N LEU A 4 -4.10 -15.30 -17.06
CA LEU A 4 -3.89 -14.93 -15.67
C LEU A 4 -3.16 -13.58 -15.55
N ALA A 5 -2.14 -13.34 -16.38
CA ALA A 5 -1.46 -12.04 -16.44
C ALA A 5 -2.43 -10.91 -16.79
N LEU A 6 -3.27 -11.12 -17.82
CA LEU A 6 -4.28 -10.14 -18.22
C LEU A 6 -5.28 -9.84 -17.10
N LEU A 7 -5.77 -10.87 -16.40
CA LEU A 7 -6.68 -10.68 -15.26
C LEU A 7 -6.04 -9.88 -14.12
N TRP A 8 -4.78 -10.19 -13.76
CA TRP A 8 -4.05 -9.43 -12.75
C TRP A 8 -3.81 -7.98 -13.15
N ILE A 9 -3.36 -7.74 -14.39
CA ILE A 9 -3.13 -6.38 -14.90
C ILE A 9 -4.44 -5.61 -14.95
N PHE A 10 -5.51 -6.22 -15.47
CA PHE A 10 -6.84 -5.62 -15.53
C PHE A 10 -7.34 -5.24 -14.14
N TRP A 11 -7.21 -6.15 -13.17
CA TRP A 11 -7.58 -5.87 -11.78
C TRP A 11 -6.75 -4.75 -11.17
N CYS A 12 -5.43 -4.73 -11.40
CA CYS A 12 -4.55 -3.65 -10.92
C CYS A 12 -4.95 -2.29 -11.50
N VAL A 13 -5.26 -2.23 -12.80
CA VAL A 13 -5.71 -1.01 -13.48
C VAL A 13 -7.05 -0.57 -12.92
N LEU A 14 -8.02 -1.47 -12.81
CA LEU A 14 -9.36 -1.19 -12.30
C LEU A 14 -9.32 -0.73 -10.83
N HIS A 15 -8.49 -1.37 -10.00
CA HIS A 15 -8.24 -0.97 -8.61
C HIS A 15 -7.65 0.45 -8.52
N SER A 16 -6.65 0.77 -9.35
CA SER A 16 -6.07 2.11 -9.44
C SER A 16 -7.03 3.18 -9.95
N LEU A 17 -7.88 2.85 -10.93
CA LEU A 17 -8.85 3.78 -11.50
C LEU A 17 -9.93 4.16 -10.48
N LEU A 18 -10.38 3.22 -9.66
CA LEU A 18 -11.38 3.50 -8.63
C LEU A 18 -10.84 4.41 -7.51
N ILE A 19 -9.55 4.32 -7.18
CA ILE A 19 -8.96 5.23 -6.18
C ILE A 19 -8.48 6.56 -6.78
N ALA A 20 -8.57 6.72 -8.10
CA ALA A 20 -8.04 7.87 -8.80
C ALA A 20 -8.60 9.20 -8.26
N VAL A 21 -7.71 10.20 -8.16
CA VAL A 21 -8.00 11.53 -7.61
C VAL A 21 -9.24 12.18 -8.23
N PRO A 22 -9.48 12.15 -9.56
CA PRO A 22 -10.64 12.82 -10.17
C PRO A 22 -12.00 12.24 -9.74
N VAL A 23 -12.05 10.94 -9.47
CA VAL A 23 -13.27 10.28 -8.99
C VAL A 23 -13.52 10.67 -7.54
N ASN A 24 -12.47 10.65 -6.73
CA ASN A 24 -12.53 11.04 -5.32
C ASN A 24 -12.89 12.53 -5.14
N THR A 25 -12.40 13.45 -5.98
CA THR A 25 -12.73 14.89 -5.88
C THR A 25 -14.19 15.15 -6.22
N ARG A 26 -14.71 14.59 -7.32
CA ARG A 26 -16.13 14.71 -7.70
C ARG A 26 -17.08 14.15 -6.64
N ILE A 27 -16.69 13.06 -5.97
CA ILE A 27 -17.50 12.49 -4.89
C ILE A 27 -17.39 13.34 -3.62
N ARG A 28 -16.22 13.90 -3.33
CA ARG A 28 -16.02 14.83 -2.20
C ARG A 28 -16.88 16.08 -2.33
N GLU A 29 -17.02 16.61 -3.54
CA GLU A 29 -17.88 17.77 -3.84
C GLU A 29 -19.36 17.50 -3.54
N LYS A 30 -19.80 16.23 -3.56
CA LYS A 30 -21.18 15.84 -3.25
C LYS A 30 -21.45 15.61 -1.75
N GLY A 31 -20.44 15.73 -0.89
CA GLY A 31 -20.57 15.67 0.56
C GLY A 31 -19.88 14.48 1.24
N GLY A 32 -19.63 14.62 2.55
CA GLY A 32 -18.84 13.66 3.35
C GLY A 32 -19.46 12.27 3.52
N PHE A 33 -20.80 12.16 3.45
CA PHE A 33 -21.50 10.87 3.45
C PHE A 33 -21.15 10.02 2.22
N LEU A 34 -21.28 10.59 1.01
CA LEU A 34 -20.94 9.93 -0.24
C LEU A 34 -19.46 9.57 -0.30
N GLN A 35 -18.59 10.40 0.25
CA GLN A 35 -17.16 10.10 0.35
C GLN A 35 -16.87 8.87 1.23
N GLY A 36 -17.51 8.75 2.40
CA GLY A 36 -17.36 7.59 3.27
C GLY A 36 -17.93 6.31 2.65
N ALA A 37 -19.14 6.38 2.11
CA ALA A 37 -19.81 5.26 1.44
C ALA A 37 -19.00 4.77 0.22
N TYR A 38 -18.44 5.68 -0.57
CA TYR A 38 -17.59 5.34 -1.71
C TYR A 38 -16.31 4.60 -1.29
N ARG A 39 -15.65 5.04 -0.21
CA ARG A 39 -14.46 4.34 0.31
C ARG A 39 -14.77 2.93 0.79
N LEU A 40 -15.88 2.73 1.49
CA LEU A 40 -16.34 1.40 1.91
C LEU A 40 -16.66 0.51 0.69
N PHE A 41 -17.42 1.04 -0.28
CA PHE A 41 -17.70 0.34 -1.52
C PHE A 41 -16.42 -0.04 -2.26
N TYR A 42 -15.46 0.87 -2.37
CA TYR A 42 -14.18 0.63 -3.01
C TYR A 42 -13.39 -0.52 -2.35
N VAL A 43 -13.26 -0.51 -1.02
CA VAL A 43 -12.55 -1.57 -0.27
C VAL A 43 -13.25 -2.92 -0.48
N PHE A 44 -14.59 -2.95 -0.35
CA PHE A 44 -15.38 -4.15 -0.56
C PHE A 44 -15.24 -4.67 -2.00
N PHE A 45 -15.46 -3.82 -3.00
CA PHE A 45 -15.39 -4.18 -4.41
C PHE A 45 -13.99 -4.66 -4.82
N SER A 46 -12.94 -3.98 -4.35
CA SER A 46 -11.55 -4.39 -4.61
C SER A 46 -11.26 -5.77 -4.01
N THR A 47 -11.73 -6.03 -2.79
CA THR A 47 -11.53 -7.33 -2.13
C THR A 47 -12.36 -8.43 -2.81
N ALA A 48 -13.64 -8.15 -3.10
CA ALA A 48 -14.55 -9.09 -3.73
C ALA A 48 -14.09 -9.50 -5.15
N THR A 49 -13.48 -8.58 -5.89
CA THR A 49 -12.92 -8.87 -7.24
C THR A 49 -11.56 -9.54 -7.19
N LEU A 50 -10.80 -9.39 -6.10
CA LEU A 50 -9.51 -10.04 -5.91
C LEU A 50 -9.65 -11.55 -5.63
N ILE A 51 -10.65 -11.94 -4.85
CA ILE A 51 -10.87 -13.34 -4.43
C ILE A 51 -10.98 -14.30 -5.64
N PRO A 52 -11.82 -14.02 -6.67
CA PRO A 52 -11.92 -14.88 -7.85
C PRO A 52 -10.61 -15.05 -8.61
N ILE A 53 -9.78 -14.00 -8.68
CA ILE A 53 -8.50 -14.05 -9.40
C ILE A 53 -7.51 -14.94 -8.65
N ILE A 54 -7.45 -14.81 -7.33
CA ILE A 54 -6.65 -15.69 -6.47
C ILE A 54 -7.13 -17.13 -6.60
N TRP A 55 -8.45 -17.36 -6.52
CA TRP A 55 -9.02 -18.70 -6.66
C TRP A 55 -8.70 -19.31 -8.02
N TYR A 56 -8.85 -18.55 -9.11
CA TYR A 56 -8.49 -18.97 -10.46
C TYR A 56 -7.00 -19.29 -10.59
N GLN A 57 -6.11 -18.51 -9.95
CA GLN A 57 -4.69 -18.84 -9.93
C GLN A 57 -4.42 -20.20 -9.27
N TYR A 58 -5.04 -20.47 -8.11
CA TYR A 58 -4.85 -21.72 -7.37
C TYR A 58 -5.53 -22.94 -8.01
N SER A 59 -6.55 -22.75 -8.85
CA SER A 59 -7.20 -23.84 -9.58
C SER A 59 -6.42 -24.30 -10.82
N LEU A 60 -5.48 -23.49 -11.31
CA LEU A 60 -4.62 -23.86 -12.42
C LEU A 60 -3.49 -24.80 -11.97
N PRO A 61 -3.08 -25.76 -12.81
CA PRO A 61 -1.91 -26.57 -12.53
C PRO A 61 -0.67 -25.68 -12.44
N GLN A 62 0.10 -25.83 -11.35
CA GLN A 62 1.27 -25.00 -11.07
C GLN A 62 2.52 -25.84 -11.01
N LYS A 63 3.61 -25.33 -11.59
CA LYS A 63 4.92 -25.95 -11.45
C LYS A 63 5.66 -25.29 -10.30
N LEU A 64 6.03 -26.08 -9.30
CA LEU A 64 6.86 -25.61 -8.20
C LEU A 64 8.25 -25.24 -8.73
N LEU A 65 8.67 -23.99 -8.50
CA LEU A 65 10.01 -23.50 -8.87
C LEU A 65 10.90 -23.42 -7.64
N PHE A 66 10.36 -22.94 -6.53
CA PHE A 66 11.07 -22.81 -5.27
C PHE A 66 10.10 -22.92 -4.10
N SER A 67 10.58 -23.50 -3.01
CA SER A 67 9.84 -23.66 -1.77
C SER A 67 10.77 -23.46 -0.60
N PHE A 68 10.31 -22.70 0.39
CA PHE A 68 11.06 -22.52 1.62
C PHE A 68 11.12 -23.85 2.38
N HIS A 69 12.29 -24.48 2.39
CA HIS A 69 12.57 -25.70 3.15
C HIS A 69 13.91 -25.58 3.87
N GLY A 70 14.01 -26.18 5.06
CA GLY A 70 15.23 -26.19 5.86
C GLY A 70 15.72 -24.77 6.17
N TRP A 71 16.96 -24.47 5.79
CA TRP A 71 17.61 -23.20 6.07
C TRP A 71 16.94 -22.01 5.38
N TRP A 72 16.18 -22.24 4.30
CA TRP A 72 15.41 -21.20 3.61
C TRP A 72 14.23 -20.67 4.45
N HIS A 73 13.83 -21.33 5.54
CA HIS A 73 12.87 -20.74 6.48
C HIS A 73 13.43 -19.54 7.22
N LEU A 74 14.75 -19.42 7.37
CA LEU A 74 15.36 -18.25 8.02
C LEU A 74 15.08 -16.94 7.27
N PRO A 75 15.42 -16.79 5.97
CA PRO A 75 15.09 -15.58 5.24
C PRO A 75 13.57 -15.35 5.14
N GLN A 76 12.76 -16.41 5.05
CA GLN A 76 11.30 -16.31 5.09
C GLN A 76 10.82 -15.69 6.40
N PHE A 77 11.32 -16.19 7.53
CA PHE A 77 11.01 -15.68 8.86
C PHE A 77 11.41 -14.21 8.98
N PHE A 78 12.63 -13.84 8.58
CA PHE A 78 13.07 -12.45 8.62
C PHE A 78 12.18 -11.52 7.78
N LEU A 79 11.77 -11.93 6.59
CA LEU A 79 10.86 -11.12 5.76
C LEU A 79 9.46 -10.98 6.38
N LEU A 80 8.92 -12.05 6.97
CA LEU A 80 7.62 -12.00 7.65
C LEU A 80 7.68 -11.12 8.90
N THR A 81 8.71 -11.28 9.74
CA THR A 81 8.94 -10.43 10.91
C THR A 81 9.12 -8.97 10.50
N TYR A 82 9.88 -8.71 9.44
CA TYR A 82 10.05 -7.38 8.87
C TYR A 82 8.71 -6.77 8.43
N ALA A 83 7.88 -7.52 7.69
CA ALA A 83 6.56 -7.07 7.28
C ALA A 83 5.65 -6.76 8.48
N LEU A 84 5.62 -7.65 9.48
CA LEU A 84 4.82 -7.47 10.69
C LEU A 84 5.24 -6.23 11.48
N VAL A 85 6.55 -6.01 11.66
CA VAL A 85 7.09 -4.82 12.32
C VAL A 85 6.67 -3.56 11.58
N LEU A 86 6.82 -3.51 10.25
CA LEU A 86 6.42 -2.36 9.46
C LEU A 86 4.92 -2.08 9.51
N PHE A 87 4.06 -3.09 9.44
CA PHE A 87 2.61 -2.89 9.60
C PHE A 87 2.26 -2.43 11.01
N TRP A 88 2.90 -3.01 12.03
CA TRP A 88 2.63 -2.67 13.43
C TRP A 88 2.99 -1.22 13.77
N TYR A 89 4.16 -0.74 13.31
CA TYR A 89 4.55 0.65 13.53
C TYR A 89 3.95 1.60 12.49
N GLY A 90 3.65 1.11 11.28
CA GLY A 90 2.96 1.83 10.22
C GLY A 90 1.54 2.22 10.62
N LYS A 91 0.79 1.32 11.27
CA LYS A 91 -0.58 1.62 11.74
C LYS A 91 -0.67 2.82 12.69
N LYS A 92 0.42 3.15 13.40
CA LYS A 92 0.44 4.31 14.32
C LYS A 92 0.50 5.64 13.58
N ASN A 93 1.00 5.65 12.35
CA ASN A 93 1.10 6.83 11.51
C ASN A 93 -0.02 6.92 10.47
N TYR A 94 -0.67 5.80 10.15
CA TYR A 94 -1.79 5.74 9.21
C TYR A 94 -3.11 5.54 9.96
N ASP A 95 -4.01 6.52 9.88
CA ASP A 95 -5.35 6.41 10.46
C ASP A 95 -6.20 5.42 9.64
N MET A 96 -6.37 4.21 10.16
CA MET A 96 -7.16 3.15 9.52
C MET A 96 -8.63 3.53 9.38
N LYS A 97 -9.18 4.32 10.31
CA LYS A 97 -10.56 4.82 10.22
C LYS A 97 -10.68 5.84 9.10
N TYR A 98 -9.62 6.62 8.87
CA TYR A 98 -9.54 7.48 7.69
C TYR A 98 -9.43 6.67 6.41
N PHE A 99 -8.59 5.64 6.36
CA PHE A 99 -8.47 4.76 5.18
C PHE A 99 -9.82 4.13 4.80
N LEU A 100 -10.53 3.55 5.77
CA LEU A 100 -11.84 2.91 5.56
C LEU A 100 -13.00 3.88 5.28
N GLY A 101 -12.80 5.20 5.39
CA GLY A 101 -13.88 6.18 5.20
C GLY A 101 -14.73 6.47 6.44
N ILE A 102 -14.47 5.77 7.55
CA ILE A 102 -15.25 5.86 8.81
C ILE A 102 -15.10 7.25 9.44
N SER A 103 -13.88 7.80 9.47
CA SER A 103 -13.62 9.12 10.06
C SER A 103 -14.32 10.26 9.30
N GLN A 104 -14.44 10.12 7.98
CA GLN A 104 -15.09 11.07 7.09
C GLN A 104 -16.60 11.05 7.32
N TRP A 105 -17.17 9.86 7.47
CA TRP A 105 -18.59 9.69 7.79
C TRP A 105 -18.94 10.23 9.18
N GLN A 106 -18.13 9.92 10.21
CA GLN A 106 -18.34 10.42 11.57
C GLN A 106 -18.28 11.95 11.62
N ARG A 107 -17.29 12.57 10.97
CA ARG A 107 -17.12 14.03 10.98
C ARG A 107 -18.20 14.75 10.17
N TYR A 108 -18.70 14.13 9.09
CA TYR A 108 -19.89 14.62 8.40
C TYR A 108 -21.12 14.64 9.32
N ARG A 109 -21.36 13.55 10.08
CA ARG A 109 -22.45 13.50 11.06
C ARG A 109 -22.31 14.55 12.17
N GLU A 110 -21.08 14.91 12.52
CA GLU A 110 -20.76 15.95 13.51
C GLU A 110 -20.70 17.38 12.93
N GLY A 111 -20.97 17.57 11.63
CA GLY A 111 -20.91 18.89 10.98
C GLY A 111 -19.50 19.49 10.86
N LYS A 112 -18.44 18.68 11.01
CA LYS A 112 -17.03 19.14 11.00
C LYS A 112 -16.43 19.05 9.60
N ALA A 113 -15.73 20.11 9.18
CA ALA A 113 -15.02 20.16 7.89
C ALA A 113 -13.96 19.06 7.77
N ALA A 114 -13.72 18.55 6.55
CA ALA A 114 -12.74 17.50 6.27
C ALA A 114 -11.33 17.90 6.76
N HIS A 115 -10.64 16.98 7.45
CA HIS A 115 -9.31 17.21 8.00
C HIS A 115 -8.27 16.73 6.97
N SER A 116 -7.30 17.58 6.65
CA SER A 116 -6.04 17.13 6.08
C SER A 116 -5.26 16.42 7.18
N LEU A 117 -4.84 15.18 6.95
CA LEU A 117 -3.94 14.50 7.88
C LEU A 117 -2.63 15.31 7.96
N PRO A 118 -2.17 15.72 9.15
CA PRO A 118 -0.91 16.44 9.28
C PRO A 118 0.24 15.54 8.82
N PHE A 119 1.15 16.12 8.05
CA PHE A 119 2.38 15.43 7.65
C PHE A 119 3.19 15.03 8.90
N SER A 120 3.57 13.76 8.99
CA SER A 120 4.35 13.20 10.09
C SER A 120 5.60 12.53 9.55
N CYS A 121 6.75 12.83 10.15
CA CYS A 121 8.02 12.11 9.94
C CYS A 121 8.42 11.31 11.18
N SER A 122 7.47 10.90 12.00
CA SER A 122 7.75 10.27 13.30
C SER A 122 7.69 8.73 13.26
N GLY A 123 8.30 8.09 14.25
CA GLY A 123 8.31 6.62 14.37
C GLY A 123 8.99 5.92 13.18
N VAL A 124 8.28 4.98 12.56
CA VAL A 124 8.78 4.18 11.43
C VAL A 124 9.11 5.01 10.18
N LEU A 125 8.47 6.17 10.03
CA LEU A 125 8.72 7.11 8.94
C LEU A 125 10.13 7.74 9.01
N ARG A 126 10.88 7.54 10.11
CA ARG A 126 12.30 7.89 10.19
C ARG A 126 13.22 6.87 9.51
N TYR A 127 12.71 5.68 9.19
CA TYR A 127 13.48 4.57 8.61
C TYR A 127 13.11 4.33 7.15
N VAL A 128 11.83 4.42 6.82
CA VAL A 128 11.30 4.17 5.46
C VAL A 128 10.08 5.06 5.20
N ARG A 129 10.00 5.65 4.00
CA ARG A 129 8.90 6.57 3.65
C ARG A 129 7.56 5.86 3.50
N HIS A 130 7.56 4.67 2.90
CA HIS A 130 6.36 3.89 2.61
C HIS A 130 6.36 2.55 3.36
N PRO A 131 6.17 2.53 4.70
CA PRO A 131 6.25 1.32 5.51
C PRO A 131 5.23 0.26 5.10
N TRP A 132 4.02 0.65 4.70
CA TRP A 132 2.98 -0.29 4.24
C TRP A 132 3.34 -0.94 2.91
N TYR A 133 3.86 -0.18 1.95
CA TYR A 133 4.30 -0.74 0.66
C TYR A 133 5.52 -1.63 0.82
N SER A 134 6.46 -1.24 1.69
CA SER A 134 7.63 -2.04 2.01
C SER A 134 7.28 -3.35 2.72
N GLY A 135 6.41 -3.29 3.74
CA GLY A 135 5.90 -4.48 4.42
C GLY A 135 5.07 -5.37 3.48
N GLY A 136 4.27 -4.77 2.61
CA GLY A 136 3.52 -5.47 1.56
C GLY A 136 4.43 -6.20 0.58
N MET A 137 5.53 -5.57 0.15
CA MET A 137 6.53 -6.21 -0.70
C MET A 137 7.20 -7.40 -0.01
N ALA A 138 7.62 -7.24 1.25
CA ALA A 138 8.23 -8.32 2.01
C ALA A 138 7.25 -9.49 2.24
N LEU A 139 6.00 -9.18 2.60
CA LEU A 139 4.95 -10.19 2.74
C LEU A 139 4.69 -10.94 1.43
N LEU A 140 4.58 -10.20 0.32
CA LEU A 140 4.35 -10.76 -1.01
C LEU A 140 5.41 -11.79 -1.39
N TRP A 141 6.69 -11.53 -1.07
CA TRP A 141 7.79 -12.44 -1.40
C TRP A 141 7.99 -13.56 -0.36
N ALA A 142 7.53 -13.40 0.87
CA ALA A 142 7.67 -14.41 1.93
C ALA A 142 6.51 -15.43 1.99
N VAL A 143 5.33 -15.06 1.50
CA VAL A 143 4.14 -15.91 1.58
C VAL A 143 4.13 -16.97 0.48
N GLY A 144 3.98 -18.22 0.93
CA GLY A 144 3.77 -19.39 0.08
C GLY A 144 5.02 -19.83 -0.71
N PRO A 145 4.97 -21.02 -1.33
CA PRO A 145 5.99 -21.43 -2.30
C PRO A 145 5.95 -20.55 -3.55
N ILE A 146 7.07 -20.48 -4.26
CA ILE A 146 7.19 -19.82 -5.56
C ILE A 146 6.96 -20.87 -6.65
N THR A 147 5.79 -20.81 -7.25
CA THR A 147 5.43 -21.49 -8.50
C THR A 147 5.59 -20.56 -9.70
N ASP A 148 5.56 -21.10 -10.92
CA ASP A 148 5.53 -20.35 -12.17
C ASP A 148 4.39 -19.30 -12.23
N LEU A 149 3.18 -19.68 -11.79
CA LEU A 149 2.05 -18.76 -11.73
C LEU A 149 2.18 -17.75 -10.59
N SER A 150 2.63 -18.18 -9.41
CA SER A 150 2.81 -17.25 -8.29
C SER A 150 3.93 -16.24 -8.55
N LEU A 151 4.99 -16.63 -9.27
CA LEU A 151 6.11 -15.76 -9.60
C LEU A 151 5.63 -14.64 -10.53
N LEU A 152 4.84 -14.98 -11.55
CA LEU A 152 4.17 -14.01 -12.42
C LEU A 152 3.36 -13.01 -11.60
N THR A 153 2.51 -13.50 -10.70
CA THR A 153 1.70 -12.64 -9.82
C THR A 153 2.55 -11.77 -8.90
N LYS A 154 3.59 -12.33 -8.27
CA LYS A 154 4.51 -11.60 -7.40
C LYS A 154 5.20 -10.48 -8.18
N ILE A 155 5.67 -10.72 -9.41
CA ILE A 155 6.27 -9.69 -10.27
C ILE A 155 5.26 -8.58 -10.60
N ILE A 156 4.05 -8.95 -11.08
CA ILE A 156 3.01 -7.96 -11.42
C ILE A 156 2.66 -7.09 -10.21
N LEU A 157 2.43 -7.71 -9.05
CA LEU A 157 2.10 -6.99 -7.83
C LEU A 157 3.27 -6.16 -7.28
N SER A 158 4.52 -6.63 -7.43
CA SER A 158 5.70 -5.83 -7.10
C SER A 158 5.79 -4.56 -7.95
N LEU A 159 5.62 -4.68 -9.26
CA LEU A 159 5.60 -3.53 -10.17
C LEU A 159 4.44 -2.59 -9.83
N TYR A 160 3.27 -3.14 -9.51
CA TYR A 160 2.11 -2.37 -9.08
C TYR A 160 2.37 -1.56 -7.81
N LEU A 161 2.95 -2.19 -6.78
CA LEU A 161 3.30 -1.50 -5.52
C LEU A 161 4.32 -0.38 -5.75
N VAL A 162 5.35 -0.63 -6.59
CA VAL A 162 6.34 0.40 -6.93
C VAL A 162 5.68 1.55 -7.70
N ALA A 163 4.87 1.27 -8.72
CA ALA A 163 4.13 2.30 -9.44
C ALA A 163 3.22 3.12 -8.50
N GLY A 164 2.52 2.45 -7.59
CA GLY A 164 1.71 3.09 -6.55
C GLY A 164 2.52 4.05 -5.67
N THR A 165 3.71 3.63 -5.22
CA THR A 165 4.60 4.49 -4.40
C THR A 165 5.06 5.72 -5.18
N LEU A 166 5.43 5.59 -6.45
CA LEU A 166 5.88 6.72 -7.27
C LEU A 166 4.76 7.74 -7.50
N LEU A 167 3.54 7.27 -7.75
CA LEU A 167 2.36 8.14 -7.87
C LEU A 167 2.03 8.85 -6.56
N GLU A 168 2.13 8.14 -5.43
CA GLU A 168 1.95 8.73 -4.10
C GLU A 168 3.00 9.80 -3.81
N GLU A 169 4.28 9.55 -4.11
CA GLU A 169 5.34 10.53 -3.95
C GLU A 169 5.15 11.77 -4.81
N HIS A 170 4.75 11.60 -6.07
CA HIS A 170 4.50 12.73 -6.97
C HIS A 170 3.37 13.62 -6.43
N LYS A 171 2.33 13.00 -5.89
CA LYS A 171 1.23 13.71 -5.22
C LYS A 171 1.72 14.43 -3.95
N LEU A 172 2.47 13.74 -3.08
CA LEU A 172 2.97 14.32 -1.83
C LEU A 172 3.93 15.49 -2.08
N ARG A 173 4.80 15.40 -3.11
CA ARG A 173 5.65 16.52 -3.53
C ARG A 173 4.85 17.75 -3.95
N ARG A 174 3.72 17.56 -4.64
CA ARG A 174 2.82 18.66 -5.03
C ARG A 174 2.07 19.26 -3.85
N GLU A 175 1.63 18.43 -2.90
CA GLU A 175 0.82 18.87 -1.76
C GLU A 175 1.66 19.47 -0.62
N LEU A 176 2.86 18.95 -0.36
CA LEU A 176 3.71 19.31 0.77
C LEU A 176 4.94 20.14 0.38
N GLY A 177 5.25 20.24 -0.91
CA GLY A 177 6.34 21.06 -1.42
C GLY A 177 7.73 20.66 -0.88
N ASP A 178 8.54 21.67 -0.59
CA ASP A 178 9.97 21.52 -0.26
C ASP A 178 10.24 20.68 0.99
N ILE A 179 9.33 20.70 1.98
CA ILE A 179 9.45 19.90 3.20
C ILE A 179 9.52 18.41 2.83
N TYR A 180 8.66 17.96 1.93
CA TYR A 180 8.65 16.56 1.50
C TYR A 180 9.84 16.23 0.58
N VAL A 181 10.27 17.17 -0.26
CA VAL A 181 11.46 16.99 -1.11
C VAL A 181 12.72 16.77 -0.25
N ARG A 182 12.90 17.55 0.82
CA ARG A 182 13.99 17.36 1.79
C ARG A 182 13.89 15.99 2.46
N TYR A 183 12.69 15.61 2.92
CA TYR A 183 12.44 14.30 3.51
C TYR A 183 12.79 13.14 2.57
N CYS A 184 12.50 13.26 1.26
CA CYS A 184 12.88 12.27 0.25
C CYS A 184 14.40 12.09 0.09
N GLY A 185 15.20 13.12 0.34
CA GLY A 185 16.67 13.02 0.32
C GLY A 185 17.22 12.24 1.52
N LEU A 186 16.56 12.36 2.67
CA LEU A 186 17.02 11.82 3.94
C LEU A 186 16.60 10.37 4.16
N VAL A 187 15.30 10.06 4.06
CA VAL A 187 14.74 8.74 4.38
C VAL A 187 14.52 7.94 3.10
N PRO A 188 14.94 6.66 2.98
CA PRO A 188 14.74 5.88 1.76
C PRO A 188 13.27 5.47 1.50
N MET A 189 12.92 5.20 0.25
CA MET A 189 11.54 4.94 -0.19
C MET A 189 10.92 3.66 0.39
N LEU A 190 11.57 2.51 0.12
CA LEU A 190 11.04 1.18 0.42
C LEU A 190 11.94 0.36 1.34
N ILE A 191 13.27 0.42 1.20
CA ILE A 191 14.18 -0.40 2.01
C ILE A 191 14.91 0.52 3.00
N PRO A 192 14.88 0.25 4.33
CA PRO A 192 15.45 1.11 5.36
C PRO A 192 16.97 0.96 5.50
N TRP A 193 17.71 1.05 4.39
CA TRP A 193 19.17 0.80 4.36
C TRP A 193 20.01 1.89 5.05
N LYS A 194 19.46 3.11 5.23
CA LYS A 194 20.15 4.23 5.89
C LYS A 194 20.00 4.25 7.41
N GLY A 195 19.21 3.36 8.00
CA GLY A 195 18.90 3.39 9.42
C GLY A 195 17.99 4.56 9.83
N LYS A 196 18.04 4.96 11.11
CA LYS A 196 17.16 5.98 11.69
C LYS A 196 17.64 7.39 11.33
N VAL A 197 16.80 8.15 10.64
CA VAL A 197 17.05 9.58 10.40
C VAL A 197 16.60 10.41 11.61
N VAL A 198 17.47 11.33 12.03
CA VAL A 198 17.16 12.35 13.05
C VAL A 198 16.99 13.68 12.32
N PHE A 199 15.77 14.23 12.37
CA PHE A 199 15.47 15.54 11.81
C PHE A 199 15.92 16.64 12.76
N THR A 200 16.67 17.63 12.28
CA THR A 200 16.89 18.90 12.98
C THR A 200 15.72 19.85 12.74
N LYS A 201 15.52 20.84 13.62
CA LYS A 201 14.43 21.84 13.49
C LYS A 201 14.47 22.62 12.16
N GLU A 202 15.64 22.75 11.55
CA GLU A 202 15.83 23.42 10.25
C GLU A 202 15.40 22.55 9.05
N GLN A 203 15.24 21.24 9.24
CA GLN A 203 14.87 20.29 8.20
C GLN A 203 13.35 20.06 8.11
N MET A 204 12.58 20.49 9.13
CA MET A 204 11.11 20.45 9.17
C MET A 204 10.54 21.81 8.85
#